data_AF-S9Q4Q5-F1
#
_entry.id   AF-S9Q4Q5-F1
#
_cell.length_a   1.000
_cell.length_b   1.000
_cell.length_c   1.000
_cell.angle_alpha   90.00
_cell.angle_beta   90.00
_cell.angle_gamma   90.00
#
_symmetry.space_group_name_H-M   'P 1'
#
loop_
_entity.id
_entity.type
_entity.pdbx_description
1 polymer ?
#
loop_
_entity_poly.entity_id
_entity_poly.type
_entity_poly.pdbx_seq_one_letter_code
_entity_poly.pdbx_strand_id
1 'polypeptide(L)' 'MRVDPVGDKGSLVILNSERLTPSNPEHVALAWRIQKLLEELGGSFGQRPRKP' A
#
# COMPACT_ATOMS: atom_id res chain seq x y z
N MET A 1 11.02 6.93 -3.03
CA MET A 1 9.64 6.79 -3.53
C MET A 1 9.68 6.57 -5.02
N ARG A 2 9.08 5.47 -5.50
CA ARG A 2 8.99 5.11 -6.92
C ARG A 2 7.54 4.74 -7.25
N VAL A 3 7.07 5.15 -8.43
CA VAL A 3 5.73 4.83 -8.92
C VAL A 3 5.89 4.16 -10.29
N ASP A 4 5.54 2.88 -10.38
CA ASP A 4 5.61 2.13 -11.64
C ASP A 4 4.17 1.84 -12.13
N PRO A 5 3.85 2.11 -13.40
CA PRO A 5 2.56 1.74 -13.97
C PRO A 5 2.45 0.21 -14.10
N VAL A 6 1.31 -0.36 -13.71
CA VAL A 6 1.02 -1.79 -13.80
C VAL A 6 -0.01 -2.01 -14.90
N GLY A 7 0.44 -1.88 -16.15
CA GLY A 7 -0.41 -1.96 -17.33
C GLY A 7 -1.65 -1.07 -17.19
N ASP A 8 -2.81 -1.64 -17.47
CA ASP A 8 -4.15 -1.04 -17.33
C ASP A 8 -4.74 -1.12 -15.92
N LYS A 9 -4.02 -1.69 -14.94
CA LYS A 9 -4.53 -1.93 -13.56
C LYS A 9 -4.23 -0.80 -12.57
N GLY A 10 -3.53 0.25 -13.01
CA GLY A 10 -3.18 1.41 -12.18
C GLY A 10 -1.68 1.50 -11.88
N SER A 11 -1.32 2.06 -10.72
CA SER A 11 0.07 2.36 -10.37
C SER A 11 0.52 1.64 -9.10
N LEU A 12 1.69 1.02 -9.15
CA LEU A 12 2.38 0.46 -7.99
C LEU A 12 3.26 1.54 -7.37
N VAL A 13 2.96 1.92 -6.12
CA VAL A 13 3.77 2.88 -5.35
C VAL A 13 4.67 2.12 -4.37
N ILE A 14 5.99 2.27 -4.53
CA ILE A 14 7.02 1.74 -3.63
C ILE A 14 7.59 2.88 -2.82
N LEU A 15 7.32 2.88 -1.50
CA LEU A 15 7.70 3.97 -0.60
C LEU A 15 9.10 3.78 -0.01
N ASN A 16 9.46 2.55 0.35
CA ASN A 16 10.79 2.14 0.84
C ASN A 16 11.14 0.78 0.20
N SER A 17 12.42 0.56 -0.10
CA SER A 17 12.93 -0.74 -0.56
C SER A 17 12.96 -1.81 0.55
N GLU A 18 12.76 -1.42 1.81
CA GLU A 18 12.55 -2.39 2.89
C GLU A 18 11.19 -3.08 2.79
N ARG A 19 11.19 -4.36 3.16
CA ARG A 19 9.94 -5.14 3.28
C ARG A 19 9.10 -4.58 4.41
N LEU A 20 7.86 -4.20 4.07
CA LEU A 20 6.83 -3.96 5.06
C LEU A 20 6.53 -5.25 5.82
N THR A 21 6.54 -5.17 7.15
CA THR A 21 6.30 -6.29 8.07
C THR A 21 5.17 -5.92 9.02
N PRO A 22 4.20 -6.80 9.27
CA PRO A 22 3.10 -6.52 10.20
C PRO A 22 3.56 -6.35 11.65
N SER A 23 4.75 -6.85 12.00
CA SER A 23 5.34 -6.72 13.33
C SER A 23 6.00 -5.37 13.60
N ASN A 24 6.19 -4.51 12.59
CA ASN A 24 6.72 -3.17 12.78
C ASN A 24 5.55 -2.17 12.84
N PRO A 25 5.32 -1.49 13.98
CA PRO A 25 4.21 -0.54 14.12
C PRO A 25 4.30 0.65 13.15
N GLU A 26 5.51 1.07 12.77
CA GLU A 26 5.70 2.14 11.78
C GLU A 26 5.20 1.73 10.39
N HIS A 27 5.46 0.48 10.00
CA HIS A 27 4.98 -0.08 8.73
C HIS A 27 3.45 -0.15 8.70
N VAL A 28 2.83 -0.50 9.81
CA VAL A 28 1.37 -0.53 9.94
C VAL A 28 0.79 0.88 9.87
N ALA A 29 1.37 1.84 10.60
CA ALA A 29 0.92 3.23 10.58
C ALA A 29 1.02 3.87 9.19
N LEU A 30 2.09 3.58 8.46
CA LEU A 30 2.28 4.03 7.08
C LEU A 30 1.20 3.46 6.15
N ALA A 31 0.91 2.15 6.25
CA ALA A 31 -0.14 1.50 5.46
C ALA A 31 -1.52 2.13 5.70
N TRP A 32 -1.88 2.41 6.96
CA TRP A 32 -3.13 3.09 7.30
C TRP A 32 -3.22 4.50 6.73
N ARG A 33 -2.14 5.27 6.78
CA ARG A 33 -2.11 6.63 6.24
C ARG A 33 -2.33 6.65 4.73
N ILE A 34 -1.71 5.70 4.02
CA ILE A 34 -1.88 5.55 2.57
C ILE A 34 -3.29 5.07 2.24
N GLN A 35 -3.83 4.14 3.02
CA GLN A 35 -5.19 3.65 2.82
C GLN A 35 -6.20 4.80 2.89
N LYS A 36 -6.12 5.66 3.91
CA LYS A 36 -6.98 6.85 4.01
C LYS A 36 -6.83 7.80 2.82
N LEU A 37 -5.59 8.09 2.42
CA LEU A 37 -5.32 8.94 1.25
C LEU A 37 -5.90 8.34 -0.04
N LEU A 38 -5.84 7.03 -0.21
CA LEU A 38 -6.41 6.36 -1.38
C LEU A 38 -7.94 6.37 -1.33
N GLU A 39 -8.54 6.13 -0.17
CA GLU A 39 -10.00 6.20 0.02
C GLU A 39 -10.54 7.60 -0.29
N GLU A 40 -9.85 8.65 0.15
CA GLU A 40 -10.17 10.05 -0.19
C GLU A 40 -10.11 10.32 -1.71
N LEU A 41 -9.26 9.60 -2.42
CA LEU A 41 -9.10 9.70 -3.88
C LEU A 41 -9.99 8.69 -4.64
N GLY A 42 -10.86 7.94 -3.95
CA GLY A 42 -11.73 6.92 -4.55
C GLY A 42 -11.03 5.61 -4.93
N GLY A 43 -9.78 5.42 -4.51
CA GLY A 43 -9.00 4.20 -4.68
C GLY A 43 -9.16 3.21 -3.52
N SER A 44 -8.91 1.92 -3.76
CA SER A 44 -8.93 0.89 -2.72
C SER A 44 -7.58 0.19 -2.58
N PHE A 45 -7.11 0.01 -1.34
CA PHE A 45 -5.88 -0.72 -1.04
C PHE A 45 -6.19 -2.21 -0.88
N GLY A 46 -5.87 -3.02 -1.89
CA GLY A 46 -6.04 -4.47 -1.83
C GLY A 46 -5.00 -5.13 -0.93
N GLN A 47 -5.33 -5.41 0.33
CA GLN A 47 -4.55 -6.38 1.10
C GLN A 47 -4.86 -7.78 0.59
N ARG A 48 -3.82 -8.56 0.26
CA ARG A 48 -3.96 -9.98 -0.05
C ARG A 48 -4.76 -10.62 1.10
N PRO A 49 -5.88 -11.31 0.84
CA PRO A 49 -6.64 -11.94 1.91
C PRO A 49 -5.69 -12.86 2.67
N ARG A 50 -5.53 -12.62 3.97
CA ARG A 50 -4.93 -13.64 4.83
C ARG A 50 -5.88 -14.83 4.76
N LYS A 51 -5.39 -15.95 4.22
CA LYS A 51 -6.11 -17.21 4.33
C LYS A 51 -6.44 -17.45 5.81
N PRO A 52 -7.64 -17.97 6.13
CA PRO A 52 -7.98 -18.35 7.49
C PRO A 52 -7.00 -19.38 8.05
#